data_AF-A0A950VW10-F1
#
_entry.id   AF-A0A950VW10-F1
#
_cell.length_a   1.000
_cell.length_b   1.000
_cell.length_c   1.000
_cell.angle_alpha   90.00
_cell.angle_beta   90.00
_cell.angle_gamma   90.00
#
_symmetry.space_group_name_H-M   'P 1'
#
loop_
_entity.id
_entity.type
_entity.pdbx_description
1 polymer ?
#
loop_
_entity_poly.entity_id
_entity_poly.type
_entity_poly.pdbx_seq_one_letter_code
_entity_poly.pdbx_strand_id
1 'polypeptide(L)'
;MRKLILAVAVLATVSVYAEQKNVQMLTNLSDAQLGLVMNNMSASLGVHCDFCHVFNEQTKSVDFASDAKEEKKTGREMIKLVLDLNEKNFHGRPIVGCYTCHVGKEHPSTMVALPLAPSAPMKSHEAEEAERKSYPAAKDVVAKYITAIGGEAAAKKLATSSMTATGTRTDAGGRTTPVEVFSAGGKTLVRSTPAEGPGMSQMSGPDSGWMQGRQGIRTMTGADATTSYLFTRAYQPVTTLPENARVGGKETIDGHETWSVSAPIDDHTRQRVWFDATTGLAVRRLITVDSPVGRIPTQTDFDDYRDVNGVKVPFTVKVSSVNGGQNATRKYTSIDLGKPVDEKMFEAPKPQ
;
A
#
# COMPACT_ATOMS: atom_id res chain seq x y z
N MET A 1 23.95 9.26 53.40
CA MET A 1 23.86 9.26 51.93
C MET A 1 23.82 7.81 51.43
N ARG A 2 22.63 7.23 51.24
CA ARG A 2 22.44 5.91 50.62
C ARG A 2 21.76 6.16 49.27
N LYS A 3 22.48 5.95 48.16
CA LYS A 3 21.90 6.03 46.80
C LYS A 3 21.13 4.73 46.54
N LEU A 4 19.80 4.84 46.42
CA LEU A 4 18.98 3.79 45.82
C LEU A 4 19.25 3.82 44.30
N ILE A 5 19.75 2.71 43.76
CA ILE A 5 19.80 2.47 42.32
C ILE A 5 18.44 1.87 41.96
N LEU A 6 17.57 2.67 41.33
CA LEU A 6 16.34 2.18 40.70
C LEU A 6 16.76 1.41 39.44
N ALA A 7 16.66 0.08 39.48
CA ALA A 7 16.73 -0.74 38.29
C ALA A 7 15.44 -0.53 37.49
N VAL A 8 15.52 0.28 36.44
CA VAL A 8 14.46 0.37 35.43
C VAL A 8 14.52 -0.94 34.63
N ALA A 9 13.62 -1.87 34.98
CA ALA A 9 13.35 -3.03 34.16
C ALA A 9 12.70 -2.53 32.85
N VAL A 10 13.51 -2.44 31.80
CA VAL A 10 13.01 -2.29 30.43
C VAL A 10 12.30 -3.60 30.10
N LEU A 11 10.97 -3.59 30.19
CA LEU A 11 10.13 -4.65 29.63
C LEU A 11 10.36 -4.64 28.12
N ALA A 12 11.20 -5.56 27.65
CA ALA A 12 11.37 -5.85 26.24
C ALA A 12 9.99 -6.22 25.66
N THR A 13 9.44 -5.34 24.84
CA THR A 13 8.27 -5.65 24.03
C THR A 13 8.73 -6.65 22.97
N VAL A 14 8.22 -7.87 23.05
CA VAL A 14 8.49 -8.90 22.04
C VAL A 14 7.78 -8.48 20.75
N SER A 15 8.55 -7.96 19.78
CA SER A 15 8.07 -7.79 18.40
C SER A 15 7.86 -9.18 17.80
N VAL A 16 6.64 -9.50 17.36
CA VAL A 16 6.25 -10.81 16.80
C VAL A 16 6.22 -10.78 15.26
N TYR A 17 7.00 -9.90 14.65
CA TYR A 17 7.64 -10.28 13.39
C TYR A 17 8.94 -10.95 13.82
N ALA A 18 9.27 -12.10 13.23
CA ALA A 18 10.49 -12.80 13.58
C ALA A 18 11.63 -11.78 13.61
N GLU A 19 12.21 -11.56 14.81
CA GLU A 19 13.49 -10.89 14.95
C GLU A 19 14.36 -11.40 13.79
N GLN A 20 14.90 -10.50 12.97
CA GLN A 20 15.50 -10.81 11.67
C GLN A 20 16.66 -11.81 11.81
N LYS A 21 16.30 -13.07 11.97
CA LYS A 21 17.20 -14.18 12.25
C LYS A 21 17.56 -14.79 10.91
N ASN A 22 18.86 -14.88 10.67
CA ASN A 22 19.41 -15.45 9.44
C ASN A 22 18.97 -14.73 8.15
N VAL A 23 18.78 -13.41 8.21
CA VAL A 23 18.67 -12.55 7.02
C VAL A 23 20.08 -12.27 6.48
N GLN A 24 20.34 -12.61 5.23
CA GLN A 24 21.69 -12.53 4.63
C GLN A 24 21.84 -11.48 3.51
N MET A 25 20.79 -11.24 2.71
CA MET A 25 20.85 -10.34 1.54
C MET A 25 20.17 -8.98 1.75
N LEU A 26 19.14 -8.91 2.59
CA LEU A 26 18.26 -7.73 2.77
C LEU A 26 18.36 -7.17 4.20
N THR A 27 19.58 -7.07 4.70
CA THR A 27 19.89 -6.79 6.13
C THR A 27 19.63 -5.35 6.57
N ASN A 28 19.39 -4.45 5.63
CA ASN A 28 19.14 -3.03 5.89
C ASN A 28 17.65 -2.66 5.95
N LEU A 29 16.74 -3.63 5.78
CA LEU A 29 15.30 -3.39 5.82
C LEU A 29 14.77 -3.51 7.25
N SER A 30 13.75 -2.72 7.60
CA SER A 30 12.96 -2.98 8.82
C SER A 30 12.10 -4.24 8.69
N ASP A 31 11.50 -4.71 9.79
CA ASP A 31 10.59 -5.87 9.76
C ASP A 31 9.41 -5.67 8.79
N ALA A 32 8.77 -4.50 8.77
CA ALA A 32 7.65 -4.27 7.87
C ALA A 32 8.11 -4.19 6.41
N GLN A 33 9.26 -3.58 6.14
CA GLN A 33 9.83 -3.52 4.79
C GLN A 33 10.24 -4.91 4.29
N LEU A 34 10.89 -5.71 5.14
CA LEU A 34 11.26 -7.08 4.81
C LEU A 34 10.02 -7.93 4.53
N GLY A 35 9.00 -7.86 5.39
CA GLY A 35 7.74 -8.56 5.18
C GLY A 35 7.05 -8.14 3.87
N LEU A 36 7.07 -6.86 3.53
CA LEU A 36 6.54 -6.35 2.28
C LEU A 36 7.31 -6.87 1.06
N VAL A 37 8.64 -6.91 1.13
CA VAL A 37 9.49 -7.50 0.09
C VAL A 37 9.23 -9.00 -0.08
N MET A 38 9.12 -9.75 1.02
CA MET A 38 8.81 -11.19 0.97
C MET A 38 7.45 -11.46 0.33
N ASN A 39 6.43 -10.67 0.69
CA ASN A 39 5.11 -10.74 0.05
C ASN A 39 5.18 -10.42 -1.45
N ASN A 40 5.98 -9.42 -1.84
CA ASN A 40 6.19 -9.08 -3.25
C ASN A 40 6.91 -10.20 -4.01
N MET A 41 7.91 -10.85 -3.41
CA MET A 41 8.60 -12.00 -4.00
C MET A 41 7.62 -13.17 -4.19
N SER A 42 6.86 -13.49 -3.14
CA SER A 42 5.82 -14.52 -3.18
C SER A 42 4.81 -14.30 -4.30
N ALA A 43 4.26 -13.08 -4.41
CA ALA A 43 3.37 -12.69 -5.50
C ALA A 43 4.05 -12.72 -6.88
N SER A 44 5.35 -12.40 -6.95
CA SER A 44 6.10 -12.42 -8.20
C SER A 44 6.31 -13.82 -8.76
N LEU A 45 6.49 -14.79 -7.87
CA LEU A 45 6.70 -16.20 -8.20
C LEU A 45 5.37 -16.98 -8.26
N GLY A 46 4.27 -16.44 -7.74
CA GLY A 46 2.99 -17.16 -7.67
C GLY A 46 3.00 -18.31 -6.66
N VAL A 47 3.78 -18.19 -5.60
CA VAL A 47 3.95 -19.23 -4.56
C VAL A 47 3.42 -18.75 -3.19
N HIS A 48 3.47 -19.61 -2.17
CA HIS A 48 3.17 -19.25 -0.79
C HIS A 48 4.43 -19.23 0.09
N CYS A 49 4.34 -18.70 1.32
CA CYS A 49 5.52 -18.54 2.18
C CYS A 49 6.21 -19.87 2.51
N ASP A 50 5.46 -20.97 2.63
CA ASP A 50 5.92 -22.33 2.88
C ASP A 50 6.67 -22.95 1.70
N PHE A 51 6.61 -22.32 0.52
CA PHE A 51 7.46 -22.70 -0.62
C PHE A 51 8.94 -22.46 -0.30
N CYS A 52 9.29 -21.30 0.26
CA CYS A 52 10.68 -20.99 0.62
C CYS A 52 11.01 -21.28 2.09
N HIS A 53 10.06 -21.03 3.00
CA HIS A 53 10.30 -21.13 4.43
C HIS A 53 9.72 -22.44 4.99
N VAL A 54 10.34 -22.98 6.03
CA VAL A 54 9.90 -24.24 6.63
C VAL A 54 8.64 -23.98 7.45
N PHE A 55 7.56 -24.71 7.20
CA PHE A 55 6.42 -24.71 8.10
C PHE A 55 6.67 -25.67 9.27
N ASN A 56 6.57 -25.18 10.50
CA ASN A 56 6.70 -25.97 11.70
C ASN A 56 5.31 -26.44 12.15
N GLU A 57 5.06 -27.74 12.04
CA GLU A 57 3.78 -28.37 12.38
C GLU A 57 3.46 -28.30 13.88
N GLN A 58 4.47 -28.30 14.75
CA GLN A 58 4.29 -28.26 16.20
C GLN A 58 3.85 -26.87 16.67
N THR A 59 4.46 -25.82 16.14
CA THR A 59 4.13 -24.43 16.50
C THR A 59 3.04 -23.82 15.62
N LYS A 60 2.62 -24.54 14.56
CA LYS A 60 1.68 -24.07 13.53
C LYS A 60 2.10 -22.71 12.96
N SER A 61 3.40 -22.52 12.77
CA SER A 61 4.00 -21.27 12.31
C SER A 61 5.16 -21.54 11.35
N VAL A 62 5.47 -20.52 10.54
CA VAL A 62 6.61 -20.58 9.62
C VAL A 62 7.90 -20.29 10.38
N ASP A 63 8.88 -21.18 10.28
CA ASP A 63 10.27 -20.94 10.68
C ASP A 63 11.00 -20.19 9.56
N PHE A 64 10.97 -18.85 9.67
CA PHE A 64 11.62 -17.98 8.71
C PHE A 64 13.15 -18.09 8.71
N ALA A 65 13.76 -18.51 9.83
CA ALA A 65 15.21 -18.54 10.01
C ALA A 65 15.85 -19.79 9.40
N SER A 66 15.14 -20.92 9.40
CA SER A 66 15.64 -22.19 8.86
C SER A 66 16.07 -22.11 7.38
N ASP A 67 17.16 -22.80 7.06
CA ASP A 67 17.70 -22.97 5.70
C ASP A 67 17.56 -24.43 5.22
N ALA A 68 16.64 -25.19 5.81
CA ALA A 68 16.42 -26.59 5.44
C ALA A 68 15.84 -26.77 4.03
N LYS A 69 15.29 -25.70 3.43
CA LYS A 69 14.75 -25.69 2.06
C LYS A 69 15.75 -25.05 1.09
N GLU A 70 16.06 -25.76 0.01
CA GLU A 70 16.99 -25.28 -1.03
C GLU A 70 16.42 -24.07 -1.79
N GLU A 71 15.10 -23.93 -1.84
CA GLU A 71 14.38 -22.81 -2.45
C GLU A 71 14.78 -21.48 -1.81
N LYS A 72 14.99 -21.44 -0.48
CA LYS A 72 15.46 -20.24 0.21
C LYS A 72 16.90 -19.87 -0.17
N LYS A 73 17.77 -20.86 -0.34
CA LYS A 73 19.16 -20.65 -0.76
C LYS A 73 19.21 -20.13 -2.20
N THR A 74 18.47 -20.77 -3.10
CA THR A 74 18.29 -20.31 -4.49
C THR A 74 17.70 -18.90 -4.53
N GLY A 75 16.71 -18.61 -3.68
CA GLY A 75 16.13 -17.27 -3.54
C GLY A 75 17.16 -16.19 -3.20
N ARG A 76 18.18 -16.49 -2.37
CA ARG A 76 19.28 -15.56 -2.08
C ARG A 76 20.15 -15.28 -3.29
N GLU A 77 20.43 -16.30 -4.11
CA GLU A 77 21.16 -16.14 -5.36
C GLU A 77 20.38 -15.29 -6.36
N MET A 78 19.06 -15.47 -6.45
CA MET A 78 18.19 -14.65 -7.28
C MET A 78 18.09 -13.20 -6.78
N ILE A 79 18.03 -12.97 -5.46
CA ILE A 79 18.12 -11.62 -4.89
C ILE A 79 19.44 -10.98 -5.30
N LYS A 80 20.57 -11.70 -5.18
CA LYS A 80 21.88 -11.19 -5.60
C LYS A 80 21.89 -10.81 -7.08
N LEU A 81 21.36 -11.67 -7.95
CA LEU A 81 21.26 -11.39 -9.38
C LEU A 81 20.48 -10.10 -9.67
N VAL A 82 19.32 -9.92 -9.04
CA VAL A 82 18.48 -8.72 -9.23
C VAL A 82 19.19 -7.45 -8.75
N LEU A 83 19.83 -7.51 -7.58
CA LEU A 83 20.62 -6.40 -7.05
C LEU A 83 21.77 -6.03 -8.01
N ASP A 84 22.53 -7.03 -8.45
CA ASP A 84 23.64 -6.85 -9.39
C ASP A 84 23.18 -6.26 -10.73
N LEU A 85 22.04 -6.72 -11.27
CA LEU A 85 21.49 -6.22 -12.52
C LEU A 85 21.09 -4.75 -12.42
N ASN A 86 20.40 -4.37 -11.35
CA ASN A 86 19.97 -2.99 -11.12
C ASN A 86 21.16 -2.06 -10.89
N GLU A 87 22.14 -2.49 -10.09
CA GLU A 87 23.34 -1.69 -9.83
C GLU A 87 24.14 -1.45 -11.12
N LYS A 88 24.45 -2.53 -11.86
CA LYS A 88 25.33 -2.47 -13.04
C LYS A 88 24.69 -1.82 -14.26
N ASN A 89 23.38 -1.98 -14.46
CA ASN A 89 22.72 -1.57 -15.72
C ASN A 89 21.72 -0.42 -15.55
N PHE A 90 21.25 -0.15 -14.33
CA PHE A 90 20.18 0.82 -14.09
C PHE A 90 20.55 1.89 -13.05
N HIS A 91 21.85 2.00 -12.70
CA HIS A 91 22.37 2.95 -11.72
C HIS A 91 21.68 2.81 -10.35
N GLY A 92 21.52 1.57 -9.90
CA GLY A 92 20.87 1.24 -8.62
C GLY A 92 19.34 1.41 -8.62
N ARG A 93 18.73 1.87 -9.73
CA ARG A 93 17.26 2.01 -9.81
C ARG A 93 16.61 0.63 -9.91
N PRO A 94 15.52 0.35 -9.15
CA PRO A 94 14.87 -0.96 -9.14
C PRO A 94 13.98 -1.16 -10.36
N ILE A 95 14.61 -1.29 -11.53
CA ILE A 95 13.95 -1.50 -12.82
C ILE A 95 13.66 -2.98 -13.05
N VAL A 96 14.64 -3.84 -12.74
CA VAL A 96 14.48 -5.30 -12.75
C VAL A 96 14.00 -5.73 -11.37
N GLY A 97 12.91 -6.49 -11.31
CA GLY A 97 12.44 -7.13 -10.09
C GLY A 97 12.08 -8.59 -10.34
N CYS A 98 11.67 -9.30 -9.30
CA CYS A 98 11.29 -10.72 -9.44
C CYS A 98 10.18 -10.91 -10.50
N TYR A 99 9.17 -10.04 -10.53
CA TYR A 99 8.06 -10.12 -11.49
C TYR A 99 8.51 -9.95 -12.95
N THR A 100 9.61 -9.22 -13.22
CA THR A 100 10.14 -9.01 -14.58
C THR A 100 10.47 -10.33 -15.27
N CYS A 101 10.97 -11.32 -14.51
CA CYS A 101 11.32 -12.64 -15.04
C CYS A 101 10.24 -13.67 -14.76
N HIS A 102 9.67 -13.69 -13.56
CA HIS A 102 8.77 -14.76 -13.14
C HIS A 102 7.34 -14.59 -13.65
N VAL A 103 6.83 -13.35 -13.75
CA VAL A 103 5.47 -13.04 -14.23
C VAL A 103 4.40 -13.92 -13.57
N GLY A 104 4.52 -14.15 -12.26
CA GLY A 104 3.59 -14.98 -11.48
C GLY A 104 3.81 -16.50 -11.59
N LYS A 105 4.96 -16.95 -12.10
CA LYS A 105 5.32 -18.38 -12.19
C LYS A 105 6.58 -18.68 -11.39
N GLU A 106 6.59 -19.84 -10.74
CA GLU A 106 7.74 -20.32 -9.95
C GLU A 106 9.02 -20.33 -10.79
N HIS A 107 8.91 -20.82 -12.03
CA HIS A 107 10.00 -20.81 -13.00
C HIS A 107 9.68 -19.87 -14.17
N PRO A 108 10.59 -18.93 -14.52
CA PRO A 108 10.45 -18.11 -15.72
C PRO A 108 10.26 -18.95 -16.96
N SER A 109 9.39 -18.52 -17.86
CA SER A 109 9.18 -19.20 -19.13
C SER A 109 10.37 -18.95 -20.06
N THR A 110 11.04 -20.00 -20.53
CA THR A 110 12.17 -19.92 -21.48
C THR A 110 11.73 -19.93 -22.94
N MET A 111 10.44 -20.14 -23.18
CA MET A 111 9.83 -20.18 -24.51
C MET A 111 8.64 -19.23 -24.58
N VAL A 112 8.46 -18.59 -25.74
CA VAL A 112 7.30 -17.77 -26.05
C VAL A 112 6.09 -18.68 -26.29
N ALA A 113 4.90 -18.29 -25.81
CA ALA A 113 3.67 -19.03 -26.04
C ALA A 113 3.19 -18.88 -27.50
N LEU A 114 2.73 -19.99 -28.10
CA LEU A 114 2.15 -20.03 -29.45
C LEU A 114 0.67 -20.45 -29.41
N PRO A 115 -0.17 -19.92 -30.32
CA PRO A 115 0.14 -18.93 -31.35
C PRO A 115 0.48 -17.56 -30.74
N LEU A 116 1.34 -16.80 -31.42
CA LEU A 116 1.70 -15.46 -30.97
C LEU A 116 0.43 -14.60 -30.88
N ALA A 117 0.31 -13.84 -29.79
CA ALA A 117 -0.71 -12.81 -29.70
C ALA A 117 -0.48 -11.78 -30.83
N PRO A 118 -1.55 -11.25 -31.45
CA PRO A 118 -1.42 -10.17 -32.41
C PRO A 118 -0.65 -9.01 -31.77
N SER A 119 0.41 -8.54 -32.44
CA SER A 119 1.10 -7.34 -31.99
C SER A 119 0.15 -6.14 -32.09
N ALA A 120 0.12 -5.32 -31.03
CA ALA A 120 -0.52 -4.02 -31.14
C ALA A 120 0.18 -3.20 -32.23
N PRO A 121 -0.57 -2.45 -33.08
CA PRO A 121 0.04 -1.59 -34.08
C PRO A 121 0.97 -0.58 -33.38
N MET A 122 2.25 -0.60 -33.74
CA MET A 122 3.22 0.36 -33.21
C MET A 122 2.89 1.75 -33.76
N LYS A 123 2.73 2.74 -32.88
CA LYS A 123 2.69 4.15 -33.28
C LYS A 123 4.11 4.60 -33.61
N SER A 124 4.26 5.49 -34.59
CA SER A 124 5.57 6.14 -34.78
C SER A 124 5.89 7.01 -33.56
N HIS A 125 7.17 7.28 -33.34
CA HIS A 125 7.59 8.13 -32.23
C HIS A 125 6.99 9.54 -32.36
N GLU A 126 6.83 10.07 -33.58
CA GLU A 126 6.15 11.35 -33.82
C GLU A 126 4.66 11.27 -33.48
N ALA A 127 3.99 10.17 -33.84
CA ALA A 127 2.57 10.00 -33.53
C ALA A 127 2.33 9.91 -32.02
N GLU A 128 3.18 9.19 -31.28
CA GLU A 128 3.10 9.15 -29.82
C GLU A 128 3.41 10.51 -29.18
N GLU A 129 4.39 11.25 -29.71
CA GLU A 129 4.72 12.57 -29.21
C GLU A 129 3.60 13.59 -29.47
N ALA A 130 3.01 13.57 -30.66
CA ALA A 130 1.85 14.39 -31.00
C ALA A 130 0.66 14.07 -30.09
N GLU A 131 0.41 12.79 -29.83
CA GLU A 131 -0.62 12.34 -28.90
C GLU A 131 -0.34 12.83 -27.47
N ARG A 132 0.88 12.67 -26.95
CA ARG A 132 1.27 13.19 -25.62
C ARG A 132 1.10 14.71 -25.51
N LYS A 133 1.40 15.45 -26.58
CA LYS A 133 1.19 16.92 -26.64
C LYS A 133 -0.30 17.30 -26.67
N SER A 134 -1.19 16.40 -27.06
CA SER A 134 -2.65 16.61 -27.07
C SER A 134 -3.31 16.39 -25.70
N TYR A 135 -2.60 15.81 -24.74
CA TYR A 135 -3.15 15.53 -23.41
C TYR A 135 -3.41 16.83 -22.63
N PRO A 136 -4.41 16.85 -21.72
CA PRO A 136 -4.59 17.96 -20.82
C PRO A 136 -3.36 18.14 -19.92
N ALA A 137 -3.12 19.35 -19.42
CA ALA A 137 -2.07 19.53 -18.42
C ALA A 137 -2.47 18.85 -17.10
N ALA A 138 -1.49 18.34 -16.35
CA ALA A 138 -1.75 17.63 -15.09
C ALA A 138 -2.53 18.49 -14.09
N LYS A 139 -2.21 19.80 -14.04
CA LYS A 139 -2.92 20.78 -13.22
C LYS A 139 -4.40 20.92 -13.60
N ASP A 140 -4.75 20.79 -14.88
CA ASP A 140 -6.13 20.94 -15.36
C ASP A 140 -6.96 19.70 -15.00
N VAL A 141 -6.35 18.50 -15.09
CA VAL A 141 -6.98 17.25 -14.64
C VAL A 141 -7.29 17.31 -13.14
N VAL A 142 -6.33 17.77 -12.33
CA VAL A 142 -6.53 17.90 -10.87
C VAL A 142 -7.47 19.05 -10.51
N ALA A 143 -7.44 20.17 -11.23
CA ALA A 143 -8.43 21.24 -11.05
C ALA A 143 -9.86 20.76 -11.33
N LYS A 144 -10.04 19.90 -12.34
CA LYS A 144 -11.33 19.25 -12.60
C LYS A 144 -11.74 18.34 -11.45
N TYR A 145 -10.82 17.56 -10.87
CA TYR A 145 -11.09 16.77 -9.68
C TYR A 145 -11.48 17.63 -8.46
N ILE A 146 -10.74 18.70 -8.18
CA ILE A 146 -11.05 19.66 -7.11
C ILE A 146 -12.46 20.22 -7.31
N THR A 147 -12.81 20.61 -8.52
CA THR A 147 -14.18 21.05 -8.87
C THR A 147 -15.21 19.95 -8.59
N ALA A 148 -14.94 18.71 -9.03
CA ALA A 148 -15.85 17.57 -8.88
C ALA A 148 -16.14 17.20 -7.43
N ILE A 149 -15.18 17.39 -6.52
CA ILE A 149 -15.36 17.12 -5.09
C ILE A 149 -16.01 18.27 -4.32
N GLY A 150 -16.33 19.39 -4.97
CA GLY A 150 -17.00 20.55 -4.37
C GLY A 150 -16.20 21.85 -4.37
N GLY A 151 -15.09 21.93 -5.12
CA GLY A 151 -14.23 23.11 -5.24
C GLY A 151 -13.13 23.20 -4.16
N GLU A 152 -12.33 24.26 -4.21
CA GLU A 152 -11.15 24.47 -3.34
C GLU A 152 -11.48 24.40 -1.85
N ALA A 153 -12.62 24.96 -1.43
CA ALA A 153 -13.05 24.91 -0.04
C ALA A 153 -13.36 23.48 0.42
N ALA A 154 -14.03 22.68 -0.43
CA ALA A 154 -14.32 21.27 -0.17
C ALA A 154 -13.04 20.43 -0.17
N ALA A 155 -12.13 20.67 -1.11
CA ALA A 155 -10.82 20.03 -1.18
C ALA A 155 -9.99 20.27 0.08
N LYS A 156 -9.93 21.53 0.55
CA LYS A 156 -9.28 21.89 1.81
C LYS A 156 -9.96 21.22 2.99
N LYS A 157 -11.30 21.26 3.08
CA LYS A 157 -12.08 20.60 4.13
C LYS A 157 -11.77 19.10 4.18
N LEU A 158 -11.77 18.41 3.04
CA LEU A 158 -11.45 16.98 2.95
C LEU A 158 -10.00 16.68 3.37
N ALA A 159 -9.06 17.58 3.08
CA ALA A 159 -7.64 17.42 3.44
C ALA A 159 -7.36 17.70 4.93
N THR A 160 -8.13 18.59 5.58
CA THR A 160 -7.79 19.09 6.93
C THR A 160 -8.78 18.71 8.03
N SER A 161 -10.04 18.45 7.71
CA SER A 161 -11.05 18.10 8.70
C SER A 161 -10.84 16.69 9.24
N SER A 162 -11.25 16.49 10.49
CA SER A 162 -11.40 15.15 11.01
C SER A 162 -12.47 14.38 10.21
N MET A 163 -12.35 13.07 10.19
CA MET A 163 -13.32 12.18 9.55
C MET A 163 -13.67 11.05 10.49
N THR A 164 -14.97 10.74 10.59
CA THR A 164 -15.45 9.49 11.17
C THR A 164 -16.29 8.75 10.14
N ALA A 165 -16.06 7.45 9.95
CA ALA A 165 -16.85 6.64 9.04
C ALA A 165 -17.20 5.30 9.68
N THR A 166 -18.38 4.79 9.37
CA THR A 166 -18.83 3.45 9.77
C THR A 166 -19.34 2.69 8.54
N GLY A 167 -19.24 1.37 8.58
CA GLY A 167 -19.76 0.52 7.51
C GLY A 167 -19.29 -0.91 7.64
N THR A 168 -19.00 -1.52 6.49
CA THR A 168 -18.52 -2.91 6.40
C THR A 168 -17.17 -2.99 5.73
N ARG A 169 -16.35 -3.96 6.15
CA ARG A 169 -15.09 -4.37 5.54
C ARG A 169 -15.20 -5.83 5.14
N THR A 170 -15.04 -6.11 3.85
CA THR A 170 -14.97 -7.47 3.29
C THR A 170 -13.52 -7.77 2.94
N ASP A 171 -12.91 -8.77 3.56
CA ASP A 171 -11.52 -9.18 3.27
C ASP A 171 -11.41 -10.01 1.98
N ALA A 172 -10.18 -10.33 1.57
CA ALA A 172 -9.91 -11.13 0.38
C ALA A 172 -10.52 -12.55 0.43
N GLY A 173 -10.82 -13.08 1.62
CA GLY A 173 -11.52 -14.35 1.80
C GLY A 173 -13.04 -14.24 1.76
N GLY A 174 -13.59 -13.04 1.49
CA GLY A 174 -15.03 -12.79 1.41
C GLY A 174 -15.69 -12.57 2.77
N ARG A 175 -14.94 -12.62 3.88
CA ARG A 175 -15.50 -12.42 5.22
C ARG A 175 -15.77 -10.94 5.46
N THR A 176 -17.00 -10.63 5.86
CA THR A 176 -17.47 -9.27 6.10
C THR A 176 -17.57 -8.98 7.60
N THR A 177 -17.04 -7.83 8.02
CA THR A 177 -17.05 -7.37 9.42
C THR A 177 -17.41 -5.89 9.48
N PRO A 178 -18.09 -5.41 10.53
CA PRO A 178 -18.20 -3.98 10.81
C PRO A 178 -16.84 -3.30 10.80
N VAL A 179 -16.77 -2.09 10.22
CA VAL A 179 -15.58 -1.24 10.21
C VAL A 179 -15.90 0.16 10.69
N GLU A 180 -15.00 0.72 11.48
CA GLU A 180 -14.99 2.12 11.89
C GLU A 180 -13.66 2.74 11.44
N VAL A 181 -13.71 3.96 10.92
CA VAL A 181 -12.54 4.74 10.54
C VAL A 181 -12.59 6.09 11.24
N PHE A 182 -11.48 6.48 11.85
CA PHE A 182 -11.30 7.78 12.48
C PHE A 182 -10.04 8.42 11.92
N SER A 183 -10.10 9.65 11.42
CA SER A 183 -8.93 10.39 10.95
C SER A 183 -8.92 11.80 11.53
N ALA A 184 -7.77 12.26 12.01
CA ALA A 184 -7.55 13.63 12.45
C ALA A 184 -6.03 13.90 12.58
N GLY A 185 -5.60 15.14 12.29
CA GLY A 185 -4.20 15.54 12.50
C GLY A 185 -3.18 14.66 11.77
N GLY A 186 -3.51 14.17 10.58
CA GLY A 186 -2.67 13.26 9.80
C GLY A 186 -2.61 11.82 10.34
N LYS A 187 -3.37 11.46 11.38
CA LYS A 187 -3.49 10.09 11.89
C LYS A 187 -4.77 9.46 11.37
N THR A 188 -4.74 8.16 11.11
CA THR A 188 -5.92 7.35 10.77
C THR A 188 -5.93 6.07 11.59
N LEU A 189 -7.03 5.83 12.30
CA LEU A 189 -7.36 4.56 12.93
C LEU A 189 -8.43 3.85 12.10
N VAL A 190 -8.16 2.61 11.71
CA VAL A 190 -9.14 1.68 11.14
C VAL A 190 -9.37 0.55 12.13
N ARG A 191 -10.61 0.36 12.57
CA ARG A 191 -11.04 -0.71 13.47
C ARG A 191 -12.01 -1.63 12.75
N SER A 192 -11.82 -2.94 12.87
CA SER A 192 -12.73 -3.96 12.36
C SER A 192 -13.03 -4.96 13.45
N THR A 193 -14.32 -5.11 13.77
CA THR A 193 -14.79 -5.90 14.91
C THR A 193 -15.65 -7.05 14.37
N PRO A 194 -15.09 -8.26 14.16
CA PRO A 194 -15.87 -9.40 13.73
C PRO A 194 -16.89 -9.80 14.80
N ALA A 195 -17.96 -10.51 14.39
CA ALA A 195 -18.93 -11.07 15.33
C ALA A 195 -18.30 -12.10 16.27
N GLU A 196 -17.31 -12.85 15.77
CA GLU A 196 -16.57 -13.85 16.52
C GLU A 196 -15.06 -13.65 16.39
N GLY A 197 -14.34 -13.79 17.51
CA GLY A 197 -12.89 -13.66 17.58
C GLY A 197 -12.40 -12.21 17.79
N PRO A 198 -11.07 -12.03 17.93
CA PRO A 198 -10.51 -10.72 18.24
C PRO A 198 -10.60 -9.76 17.05
N GLY A 199 -10.92 -8.50 17.35
CA GLY A 199 -10.90 -7.41 16.38
C GLY A 199 -9.51 -7.10 15.85
N MET A 200 -9.48 -6.42 14.72
CA MET A 200 -8.27 -5.86 14.13
C MET A 200 -8.35 -4.33 14.23
N SER A 201 -7.31 -3.70 14.73
CA SER A 201 -7.19 -2.24 14.72
C SER A 201 -5.82 -1.85 14.19
N GLN A 202 -5.77 -0.82 13.34
CA GLN A 202 -4.52 -0.24 12.89
C GLN A 202 -4.62 1.28 12.95
N MET A 203 -3.74 1.88 13.73
CA MET A 203 -3.49 3.31 13.73
C MET A 203 -2.22 3.58 12.93
N SER A 204 -2.32 4.49 11.98
CA SER A 204 -1.19 4.97 11.17
C SER A 204 -1.08 6.48 11.30
N GLY A 205 0.11 6.97 11.63
CA GLY A 205 0.48 8.38 11.61
C GLY A 205 1.85 8.57 10.94
N PRO A 206 2.28 9.82 10.75
CA PRO A 206 3.52 10.13 10.04
C PRO A 206 4.77 9.56 10.74
N ASP A 207 4.85 9.71 12.07
CA ASP A 207 6.04 9.31 12.84
C ASP A 207 5.85 8.03 13.65
N SER A 208 4.60 7.64 13.88
CA SER A 208 4.26 6.48 14.70
C SER A 208 2.95 5.83 14.26
N GLY A 209 2.81 4.57 14.63
CA GLY A 209 1.61 3.77 14.38
C GLY A 209 1.48 2.67 15.42
N TRP A 210 0.41 1.91 15.35
CA TRP A 210 0.31 0.62 16.03
C TRP A 210 -0.72 -0.26 15.35
N MET A 211 -0.60 -1.57 15.55
CA MET A 211 -1.55 -2.56 15.07
C MET A 211 -1.91 -3.50 16.21
N GLN A 212 -3.20 -3.78 16.37
CA GLN A 212 -3.73 -4.77 17.28
C GLN A 212 -4.45 -5.84 16.47
N GLY A 213 -4.20 -7.10 16.80
CA GLY A 213 -4.89 -8.23 16.19
C GLY A 213 -4.78 -9.49 17.05
N ARG A 214 -4.97 -10.66 16.42
CA ARG A 214 -4.85 -11.99 17.07
C ARG A 214 -3.51 -12.19 17.78
N GLN A 215 -2.45 -11.56 17.28
CA GLN A 215 -1.08 -11.72 17.78
C GLN A 215 -0.72 -10.69 18.86
N GLY A 216 -1.69 -9.90 19.34
CA GLY A 216 -1.45 -8.83 20.31
C GLY A 216 -1.27 -7.46 19.66
N ILE A 217 -0.59 -6.57 20.38
CA ILE A 217 -0.35 -5.17 19.98
C ILE A 217 1.10 -5.03 19.53
N ARG A 218 1.31 -4.39 18.38
CA ARG A 218 2.62 -4.05 17.81
C ARG A 218 2.70 -2.55 17.57
N THR A 219 3.77 -1.93 18.07
CA THR A 219 4.06 -0.51 17.82
C THR A 219 4.81 -0.32 16.49
N MET A 220 4.31 0.65 15.73
CA MET A 220 4.80 1.27 14.49
C MET A 220 5.82 2.39 14.72
N THR A 221 7.11 2.28 14.40
CA THR A 221 8.04 3.46 14.44
C THR A 221 8.97 3.50 13.22
N GLY A 222 9.58 4.65 12.94
CA GLY A 222 10.57 4.82 11.87
C GLY A 222 10.08 4.35 10.51
N ALA A 223 10.82 3.43 9.86
CA ALA A 223 10.47 2.88 8.56
C ALA A 223 9.14 2.09 8.56
N ASP A 224 8.80 1.43 9.67
CA ASP A 224 7.52 0.71 9.80
C ASP A 224 6.35 1.70 9.89
N ALA A 225 6.52 2.82 10.62
CA ALA A 225 5.53 3.90 10.65
C ALA A 225 5.38 4.55 9.27
N THR A 226 6.49 4.82 8.58
CA THR A 226 6.48 5.39 7.21
C THR A 226 5.72 4.49 6.24
N THR A 227 6.00 3.19 6.26
CA THR A 227 5.31 2.20 5.42
C THR A 227 3.81 2.15 5.77
N SER A 228 3.47 2.17 7.07
CA SER A 228 2.08 2.20 7.52
C SER A 228 1.37 3.49 7.12
N TYR A 229 2.08 4.62 7.09
CA TYR A 229 1.50 5.92 6.79
C TYR A 229 0.96 6.00 5.35
N LEU A 230 1.55 5.24 4.41
CA LEU A 230 1.03 5.15 3.05
C LEU A 230 -0.41 4.63 2.98
N PHE A 231 -0.88 3.82 3.95
CA PHE A 231 -2.27 3.38 4.01
C PHE A 231 -3.26 4.54 4.23
N THR A 232 -2.82 5.62 4.87
CA THR A 232 -3.67 6.81 5.10
C THR A 232 -4.05 7.49 3.79
N ARG A 233 -3.29 7.27 2.71
CA ARG A 233 -3.56 7.83 1.38
C ARG A 233 -4.89 7.38 0.81
N ALA A 234 -5.44 6.24 1.23
CA ALA A 234 -6.80 5.83 0.86
C ALA A 234 -7.89 6.83 1.32
N TYR A 235 -7.55 7.76 2.23
CA TYR A 235 -8.46 8.73 2.83
C TYR A 235 -8.09 10.19 2.50
N GLN A 236 -6.98 10.41 1.81
CA GLN A 236 -6.48 11.76 1.52
C GLN A 236 -6.74 12.12 0.06
N PRO A 237 -7.28 13.32 -0.23
CA PRO A 237 -7.48 13.78 -1.60
C PRO A 237 -6.16 14.11 -2.30
N VAL A 238 -6.17 14.14 -3.64
CA VAL A 238 -5.06 14.72 -4.43
C VAL A 238 -5.40 16.17 -4.73
N THR A 239 -4.90 17.09 -3.90
CA THR A 239 -5.20 18.52 -4.03
C THR A 239 -4.02 19.32 -4.57
N THR A 240 -2.83 18.73 -4.62
CA THR A 240 -1.62 19.36 -5.13
C THR A 240 -0.82 18.38 -5.97
N LEU A 241 -0.02 18.91 -6.88
CA LEU A 241 0.91 18.15 -7.72
C LEU A 241 2.28 18.82 -7.74
N PRO A 242 3.38 18.04 -7.76
CA PRO A 242 4.69 18.58 -8.07
C PRO A 242 4.77 19.00 -9.55
N GLU A 243 5.69 19.92 -9.88
CA GLU A 243 5.86 20.44 -11.25
C GLU A 243 6.16 19.34 -12.28
N ASN A 244 6.81 18.26 -11.85
CA ASN A 244 7.16 17.12 -12.71
C ASN A 244 6.03 16.07 -12.83
N ALA A 245 4.80 16.38 -12.41
CA ALA A 245 3.65 15.53 -12.64
C ALA A 245 3.36 15.35 -14.13
N ARG A 246 3.01 14.12 -14.54
CA ARG A 246 2.82 13.76 -15.96
C ARG A 246 1.46 13.13 -16.17
N VAL A 247 0.81 13.54 -17.25
CA VAL A 247 -0.44 12.91 -17.72
C VAL A 247 -0.10 11.72 -18.63
N GLY A 248 -0.68 10.56 -18.32
CA GLY A 248 -0.65 9.40 -19.22
C GLY A 248 -1.85 9.41 -20.17
N GLY A 249 -1.79 8.57 -21.19
CA GLY A 249 -2.87 8.44 -22.17
C GLY A 249 -4.18 8.01 -21.53
N LYS A 250 -5.28 8.21 -22.27
CA LYS A 250 -6.59 7.74 -21.84
C LYS A 250 -6.60 6.22 -21.71
N GLU A 251 -7.20 5.73 -20.63
CA GLU A 251 -7.45 4.32 -20.43
C GLU A 251 -8.83 4.10 -19.82
N THR A 252 -9.42 2.95 -20.12
CA THR A 252 -10.69 2.56 -19.52
C THR A 252 -10.44 1.72 -18.27
N ILE A 253 -10.93 2.19 -17.12
CA ILE A 253 -10.89 1.47 -15.85
C ILE A 253 -12.33 1.25 -15.40
N ASP A 254 -12.73 -0.02 -15.27
CA ASP A 254 -14.03 -0.40 -14.70
C ASP A 254 -15.23 0.33 -15.37
N GLY A 255 -15.12 0.57 -16.69
CA GLY A 255 -16.13 1.29 -17.49
C GLY A 255 -15.95 2.81 -17.59
N HIS A 256 -15.03 3.39 -16.80
CA HIS A 256 -14.69 4.81 -16.83
C HIS A 256 -13.58 5.08 -17.82
N GLU A 257 -13.80 5.98 -18.79
CA GLU A 257 -12.69 6.57 -19.54
C GLU A 257 -11.94 7.54 -18.61
N THR A 258 -10.63 7.38 -18.44
CA THR A 258 -9.86 8.10 -17.43
C THR A 258 -8.62 8.78 -17.99
N TRP A 259 -8.21 9.88 -17.35
CA TRP A 259 -6.87 10.43 -17.47
C TRP A 259 -6.04 10.01 -16.26
N SER A 260 -4.82 9.50 -16.50
CA SER A 260 -3.89 9.19 -15.41
C SER A 260 -2.95 10.35 -15.14
N VAL A 261 -2.70 10.66 -13.88
CA VAL A 261 -1.68 11.62 -13.45
C VAL A 261 -0.67 10.89 -12.59
N SER A 262 0.59 10.87 -13.01
CA SER A 262 1.71 10.28 -12.27
C SER A 262 2.56 11.37 -11.63
N ALA A 263 2.93 11.20 -10.37
CA ALA A 263 3.77 12.13 -9.62
C ALA A 263 4.63 11.40 -8.58
N PRO A 264 5.86 11.87 -8.29
CA PRO A 264 6.56 11.44 -7.09
C PRO A 264 5.82 11.90 -5.83
N ILE A 265 5.87 11.09 -4.77
CA ILE A 265 5.50 11.48 -3.41
C ILE A 265 6.78 11.86 -2.64
N ASP A 266 7.82 11.04 -2.78
CA ASP A 266 9.16 11.21 -2.24
C ASP A 266 10.15 10.48 -3.16
N ASP A 267 11.42 10.37 -2.76
CA ASP A 267 12.49 9.76 -3.57
C ASP A 267 12.25 8.29 -3.92
N HIS A 268 11.48 7.57 -3.08
CA HIS A 268 11.26 6.13 -3.19
C HIS A 268 9.79 5.78 -3.46
N THR A 269 8.89 6.73 -3.37
CA THR A 269 7.45 6.51 -3.50
C THR A 269 6.88 7.33 -4.64
N ARG A 270 6.12 6.67 -5.51
CA ARG A 270 5.41 7.32 -6.63
C ARG A 270 3.93 7.02 -6.51
N GLN A 271 3.11 7.96 -6.97
CA GLN A 271 1.69 7.73 -7.16
C GLN A 271 1.30 7.90 -8.62
N ARG A 272 0.30 7.13 -9.03
CA ARG A 272 -0.50 7.36 -10.21
C ARG A 272 -1.97 7.38 -9.80
N VAL A 273 -2.70 8.41 -10.23
CA VAL A 273 -4.13 8.53 -9.94
C VAL A 273 -4.88 8.67 -11.26
N TRP A 274 -5.94 7.91 -11.41
CA TRP A 274 -6.80 7.93 -12.57
C TRP A 274 -8.08 8.68 -12.23
N PHE A 275 -8.36 9.71 -13.01
CA PHE A 275 -9.53 10.56 -12.87
C PHE A 275 -10.46 10.30 -14.04
N ASP A 276 -11.73 10.04 -13.75
CA ASP A 276 -12.77 9.89 -14.76
C ASP A 276 -12.82 11.15 -15.64
N ALA A 277 -12.71 10.97 -16.95
CA ALA A 277 -12.60 12.06 -17.90
C ALA A 277 -13.88 12.90 -18.00
N THR A 278 -15.03 12.36 -17.59
CA THR A 278 -16.33 13.03 -17.63
C THR A 278 -16.60 13.80 -16.34
N THR A 279 -16.63 13.09 -15.22
CA THR A 279 -16.97 13.61 -13.88
C THR A 279 -15.81 14.29 -13.19
N GLY A 280 -14.57 13.93 -13.51
CA GLY A 280 -13.36 14.38 -12.82
C GLY A 280 -13.04 13.64 -11.52
N LEU A 281 -13.91 12.73 -11.06
CA LEU A 281 -13.70 11.99 -9.82
C LEU A 281 -12.55 10.98 -9.96
N ALA A 282 -11.79 10.78 -8.89
CA ALA A 282 -10.75 9.77 -8.87
C ALA A 282 -11.39 8.37 -8.85
N VAL A 283 -10.97 7.48 -9.74
CA VAL A 283 -11.48 6.09 -9.84
C VAL A 283 -10.46 5.13 -9.23
N ARG A 284 -9.17 5.39 -9.44
CA ARG A 284 -8.07 4.54 -8.94
C ARG A 284 -6.89 5.38 -8.49
N ARG A 285 -6.20 4.92 -7.45
CA ARG A 285 -4.86 5.33 -7.06
C ARG A 285 -3.96 4.11 -7.00
N LEU A 286 -2.76 4.22 -7.54
CA LEU A 286 -1.69 3.25 -7.40
C LEU A 286 -0.50 3.94 -6.75
N ILE A 287 -0.09 3.47 -5.59
CA ILE A 287 1.16 3.87 -4.95
C ILE A 287 2.17 2.76 -5.19
N THR A 288 3.35 3.10 -5.70
CA THR A 288 4.46 2.16 -5.84
C THR A 288 5.61 2.62 -4.95
N VAL A 289 6.08 1.72 -4.10
CA VAL A 289 7.27 1.91 -3.26
C VAL A 289 8.43 1.16 -3.88
N ASP A 290 9.55 1.84 -4.08
CA ASP A 290 10.80 1.22 -4.53
C ASP A 290 11.33 0.27 -3.44
N SER A 291 11.75 -0.94 -3.84
CA SER A 291 12.44 -1.90 -2.96
C SER A 291 13.67 -2.48 -3.67
N PRO A 292 14.61 -3.11 -2.95
CA PRO A 292 15.82 -3.66 -3.58
C PRO A 292 15.55 -4.69 -4.68
N VAL A 293 14.38 -5.34 -4.67
CA VAL A 293 14.01 -6.40 -5.63
C VAL A 293 12.80 -6.03 -6.50
N GLY A 294 12.61 -4.73 -6.74
CA GLY A 294 11.58 -4.18 -7.62
C GLY A 294 10.62 -3.23 -6.92
N ARG A 295 9.62 -2.75 -7.66
CA ARG A 295 8.60 -1.84 -7.13
C ARG A 295 7.42 -2.60 -6.57
N ILE A 296 6.95 -2.19 -5.40
CA ILE A 296 5.85 -2.83 -4.69
C ILE A 296 4.59 -1.96 -4.81
N PRO A 297 3.53 -2.45 -5.48
CA PRO A 297 2.30 -1.70 -5.67
C PRO A 297 1.29 -1.85 -4.52
N THR A 298 0.59 -0.76 -4.23
CA THR A 298 -0.67 -0.72 -3.49
C THR A 298 -1.70 0.06 -4.31
N GLN A 299 -2.77 -0.62 -4.70
CA GLN A 299 -3.90 -0.04 -5.42
C GLN A 299 -5.03 0.32 -4.44
N THR A 300 -5.69 1.45 -4.67
CA THR A 300 -6.93 1.85 -4.03
C THR A 300 -7.94 2.25 -5.11
N ASP A 301 -9.07 1.57 -5.17
CA ASP A 301 -10.19 1.89 -6.04
C ASP A 301 -11.27 2.64 -5.26
N PHE A 302 -11.88 3.63 -5.91
CA PHE A 302 -12.89 4.51 -5.33
C PHE A 302 -14.17 4.44 -6.14
N ASP A 303 -15.29 4.26 -5.46
CA ASP A 303 -16.61 4.20 -6.09
C ASP A 303 -17.69 4.70 -5.12
N ASP A 304 -18.93 4.84 -5.60
CA ASP A 304 -20.10 5.30 -4.85
C ASP A 304 -19.86 6.67 -4.20
N TYR A 305 -19.50 7.67 -5.01
CA TYR A 305 -19.29 9.03 -4.51
C TYR A 305 -20.60 9.67 -4.06
N ARG A 306 -20.65 10.14 -2.81
CA ARG A 306 -21.82 10.82 -2.25
C ARG A 306 -21.46 12.16 -1.64
N ASP A 307 -22.44 13.03 -1.52
CA ASP A 307 -22.28 14.33 -0.87
C ASP A 307 -22.30 14.18 0.66
N VAL A 308 -21.29 14.72 1.33
CA VAL A 308 -21.22 14.85 2.78
C VAL A 308 -20.87 16.29 3.11
N ASN A 309 -21.88 17.07 3.50
CA ASN A 309 -21.73 18.48 3.87
C ASN A 309 -21.03 19.31 2.78
N GLY A 310 -21.46 19.14 1.52
CA GLY A 310 -20.95 19.87 0.34
C GLY A 310 -19.63 19.34 -0.23
N VAL A 311 -19.19 18.15 0.21
CA VAL A 311 -17.97 17.48 -0.26
C VAL A 311 -18.34 16.13 -0.87
N LYS A 312 -17.90 15.84 -2.09
CA LYS A 312 -18.05 14.47 -2.63
C LYS A 312 -16.96 13.55 -2.11
N VAL A 313 -17.37 12.45 -1.48
CA VAL A 313 -16.47 11.45 -0.89
C VAL A 313 -16.88 10.04 -1.33
N PRO A 314 -15.93 9.11 -1.54
CA PRO A 314 -16.24 7.75 -1.96
C PRO A 314 -16.80 6.93 -0.79
N PHE A 315 -17.97 6.32 -0.97
CA PHE A 315 -18.56 5.40 0.00
C PHE A 315 -18.11 3.95 -0.21
N THR A 316 -17.49 3.63 -1.36
CA THR A 316 -16.81 2.35 -1.58
C THR A 316 -15.32 2.58 -1.81
N VAL A 317 -14.49 1.94 -1.00
CA VAL A 317 -13.02 2.00 -1.09
C VAL A 317 -12.45 0.58 -1.06
N LYS A 318 -11.82 0.16 -2.15
CA LYS A 318 -11.19 -1.17 -2.24
C LYS A 318 -9.67 -1.02 -2.27
N VAL A 319 -9.00 -1.63 -1.30
CA VAL A 319 -7.53 -1.68 -1.25
C VAL A 319 -7.06 -3.04 -1.73
N SER A 320 -6.09 -3.06 -2.65
CA SER A 320 -5.44 -4.27 -3.16
C SER A 320 -3.92 -4.07 -3.14
N SER A 321 -3.19 -4.99 -2.52
CA SER A 321 -1.74 -4.93 -2.35
C SER A 321 -1.14 -6.34 -2.34
N VAL A 322 0.17 -6.42 -2.46
CA VAL A 322 0.90 -7.70 -2.26
C VAL A 322 0.81 -8.18 -0.81
N ASN A 323 0.52 -7.28 0.15
CA ASN A 323 0.28 -7.63 1.53
C ASN A 323 -1.20 -8.01 1.73
N GLY A 324 -1.52 -9.30 1.60
CA GLY A 324 -2.90 -9.81 1.63
C GLY A 324 -3.73 -9.39 2.85
N GLY A 325 -3.11 -9.13 4.01
CA GLY A 325 -3.83 -8.71 5.23
C GLY A 325 -4.54 -7.35 5.11
N GLN A 326 -4.07 -6.50 4.20
CA GLN A 326 -4.63 -5.16 3.96
C GLN A 326 -5.70 -5.16 2.86
N ASN A 327 -5.78 -6.24 2.10
CA ASN A 327 -6.70 -6.34 0.97
C ASN A 327 -8.13 -6.45 1.47
N ALA A 328 -8.93 -5.43 1.18
CA ALA A 328 -10.31 -5.38 1.58
C ALA A 328 -11.12 -4.37 0.76
N THR A 329 -12.41 -4.65 0.62
CA THR A 329 -13.40 -3.66 0.19
C THR A 329 -14.08 -3.09 1.43
N ARG A 330 -14.08 -1.77 1.57
CA ARG A 330 -14.79 -1.03 2.60
C ARG A 330 -16.00 -0.36 1.96
N LYS A 331 -17.19 -0.63 2.46
CA LYS A 331 -18.44 0.04 2.07
C LYS A 331 -18.97 0.79 3.27
N TYR A 332 -18.91 2.12 3.21
CA TYR A 332 -19.38 3.00 4.27
C TYR A 332 -20.89 3.16 4.19
N THR A 333 -21.55 3.17 5.34
CA THR A 333 -22.96 3.55 5.48
C THR A 333 -23.10 4.97 6.02
N SER A 334 -22.08 5.47 6.72
CA SER A 334 -22.00 6.84 7.21
C SER A 334 -20.57 7.36 7.13
N ILE A 335 -20.43 8.62 6.72
CA ILE A 335 -19.20 9.39 6.77
C ILE A 335 -19.57 10.78 7.31
N ASP A 336 -18.83 11.25 8.31
CA ASP A 336 -18.91 12.61 8.83
C ASP A 336 -17.54 13.29 8.64
N LEU A 337 -17.57 14.53 8.16
CA LEU A 337 -16.42 15.40 8.04
C LEU A 337 -16.55 16.59 9.00
N GLY A 338 -15.61 16.70 9.93
CA GLY A 338 -15.49 17.79 10.89
C GLY A 338 -15.96 17.44 12.31
N LYS A 339 -16.62 16.30 12.54
CA LYS A 339 -16.90 15.83 13.90
C LYS A 339 -15.59 15.64 14.67
N PRO A 340 -15.42 16.22 15.87
CA PRO A 340 -14.22 16.04 16.67
C PRO A 340 -13.93 14.56 16.94
N VAL A 341 -12.67 14.20 16.83
CA VAL A 341 -12.15 12.85 17.09
C VAL A 341 -11.27 12.96 18.32
N ASP A 342 -11.57 12.20 19.37
CA ASP A 342 -10.75 12.19 20.59
C ASP A 342 -9.35 11.64 20.24
N GLU A 343 -8.31 12.45 20.47
CA GLU A 343 -6.93 12.09 20.18
C GLU A 343 -6.48 10.84 20.93
N LYS A 344 -7.08 10.56 22.10
CA LYS A 344 -6.79 9.36 22.89
C LYS A 344 -7.11 8.07 22.14
N MET A 345 -8.02 8.10 21.14
CA MET A 345 -8.30 6.93 20.32
C MET A 345 -7.11 6.52 19.45
N PHE A 346 -6.19 7.44 19.16
CA PHE A 346 -4.98 7.14 18.40
C PHE A 346 -3.85 6.58 19.29
N GLU A 347 -3.98 6.60 20.61
CA GLU A 347 -3.01 5.98 21.51
C GLU A 347 -3.10 4.46 21.44
N ALA A 348 -1.95 3.79 21.57
CA ALA A 348 -1.93 2.33 21.62
C ALA A 348 -2.70 1.84 22.85
N PRO A 349 -3.55 0.81 22.72
CA PRO A 349 -4.18 0.20 23.88
C PRO A 349 -3.11 -0.32 24.84
N LYS A 350 -3.41 -0.29 26.14
CA LYS A 350 -2.52 -0.92 27.13
C LYS A 350 -2.51 -2.44 26.88
N PRO A 351 -1.34 -3.11 26.91
CA PRO A 351 -1.28 -4.56 26.93
C PRO A 351 -2.16 -5.10 28.07
N GLN A 352 -2.99 -6.10 27.78
CA GLN A 352 -3.82 -6.77 28.79
C GLN A 352 -2.99 -7.72 29.64
#